data_AF-A0A920AGZ4-F1
#
_entry.id   AF-A0A920AGZ4-F1
#
_cell.length_a   1.000
_cell.length_b   1.000
_cell.length_c   1.000
_cell.angle_alpha   90.00
_cell.angle_beta   90.00
_cell.angle_gamma   90.00
#
_symmetry.space_group_name_H-M   'P 1'
#
loop_
_entity.id
_entity.type
_entity.pdbx_description
1 polymer ?
#
loop_
_entity_poly.entity_id
_entity_poly.type
_entity_poly.pdbx_seq_one_letter_code
_entity_poly.pdbx_strand_id
1 'polypeptide(L)' 'MVQDAEANAEADKKFEELVAARNTADGMVHAARKTLEEAGEHATDDERAAIEAAITEVEERSRAMMPLRWRPPRPS' A
#
# COMPACT_ATOMS: atom_id res chain seq x y z
N MET A 1 -27.53 -1.41 22.21
CA MET A 1 -26.39 -2.25 22.63
C MET A 1 -26.04 -3.38 21.63
N VAL A 2 -26.87 -3.70 20.63
CA VAL A 2 -26.53 -4.70 19.58
C VAL A 2 -25.97 -4.03 18.31
N GLN A 3 -26.52 -2.88 17.91
CA GLN A 3 -26.08 -2.14 16.70
C GLN A 3 -24.62 -1.66 16.76
N ASP A 4 -24.12 -1.24 17.93
CA ASP A 4 -22.71 -0.88 18.11
C ASP A 4 -21.76 -2.07 17.95
N ALA A 5 -22.20 -3.28 18.31
CA ALA A 5 -21.38 -4.48 18.21
C ALA A 5 -21.28 -4.98 16.77
N GLU A 6 -22.37 -4.91 16.00
CA GLU A 6 -22.38 -5.28 14.58
C GLU A 6 -21.56 -4.29 13.74
N ALA A 7 -21.67 -2.99 14.02
CA ALA A 7 -20.89 -1.96 13.33
C ALA A 7 -19.38 -2.07 13.61
N ASN A 8 -18.98 -2.41 14.84
CA ASN A 8 -17.56 -2.69 15.14
C ASN A 8 -17.10 -3.98 14.48
N ALA A 9 -17.89 -5.05 14.48
CA ALA A 9 -17.53 -6.32 13.86
C ALA A 9 -17.33 -6.20 12.33
N GLU A 10 -18.15 -5.39 11.64
CA GLU A 10 -17.95 -5.08 10.23
C GLU A 10 -16.74 -4.17 9.99
N ALA A 11 -16.51 -3.20 10.88
CA ALA A 11 -15.36 -2.30 10.78
C ALA A 11 -14.04 -3.04 10.98
N ASP A 12 -13.96 -3.93 11.98
CA ASP A 12 -12.79 -4.76 12.27
C ASP A 12 -12.51 -5.75 11.13
N LYS A 13 -13.53 -6.43 10.59
CA LYS A 13 -13.36 -7.30 9.42
C LYS A 13 -12.81 -6.55 8.20
N LYS A 14 -13.39 -5.39 7.89
CA LYS A 14 -12.88 -4.54 6.80
C LYS A 14 -11.45 -4.07 7.11
N PHE A 15 -11.12 -3.79 8.37
CA PHE A 15 -9.79 -3.38 8.76
C PHE A 15 -8.76 -4.51 8.59
N GLU A 16 -9.07 -5.73 9.02
CA GLU A 16 -8.21 -6.90 8.81
C GLU A 16 -7.97 -7.17 7.33
N GLU A 17 -9.01 -7.11 6.51
CA GLU A 17 -8.92 -7.31 5.06
C GLU A 17 -8.09 -6.21 4.38
N LEU A 18 -8.27 -4.96 4.81
CA LEU A 18 -7.47 -3.82 4.37
C LEU A 18 -6.00 -3.96 4.79
N VAL A 19 -5.73 -4.38 6.02
CA VAL A 19 -4.37 -4.59 6.54
C VAL A 19 -3.68 -5.74 5.81
N ALA A 20 -4.38 -6.83 5.52
CA ALA A 20 -3.86 -7.94 4.73
C ALA A 20 -3.55 -7.52 3.29
N ALA A 21 -4.47 -6.79 2.65
CA ALA A 21 -4.27 -6.23 1.31
C ALA A 21 -3.07 -5.27 1.29
N ARG A 22 -2.94 -4.40 2.30
CA ARG A 22 -1.81 -3.48 2.46
C ARG A 22 -0.50 -4.23 2.64
N ASN A 23 -0.41 -5.20 3.55
CA ASN A 23 0.82 -5.96 3.75
C ASN A 23 1.27 -6.67 2.47
N THR A 24 0.31 -7.15 1.68
CA THR A 24 0.59 -7.76 0.39
C THR A 24 1.09 -6.72 -0.61
N ALA A 25 0.45 -5.55 -0.70
CA ALA A 25 0.86 -4.45 -1.57
C ALA A 25 2.24 -3.88 -1.18
N ASP A 26 2.50 -3.63 0.11
CA ASP A 26 3.81 -3.22 0.66
C ASP A 26 4.88 -4.26 0.34
N GLY A 27 4.57 -5.56 0.50
CA GLY A 27 5.48 -6.64 0.14
C GLY A 27 5.83 -6.67 -1.34
N MET A 28 4.84 -6.47 -2.22
CA MET A 28 5.05 -6.37 -3.67
C MET A 28 5.87 -5.14 -4.05
N VAL A 29 5.56 -3.97 -3.46
CA VAL A 29 6.31 -2.73 -3.67
C VAL A 29 7.75 -2.91 -3.26
N HIS A 30 8.00 -3.49 -2.07
CA HIS A 30 9.34 -3.68 -1.57
C HIS A 30 10.16 -4.64 -2.44
N ALA A 31 9.53 -5.74 -2.90
CA ALA A 31 10.14 -6.66 -3.85
C ALA A 31 10.45 -5.97 -5.19
N ALA A 32 9.51 -5.19 -5.73
CA ALA A 32 9.70 -4.46 -6.98
C ALA A 32 10.82 -3.42 -6.89
N ARG A 33 10.89 -2.64 -5.79
CA ARG A 33 11.99 -1.70 -5.53
C ARG A 33 13.33 -2.42 -5.46
N LYS A 34 13.39 -3.53 -4.73
CA LYS A 34 14.62 -4.33 -4.61
C LYS A 34 15.05 -4.88 -5.96
N THR A 35 14.13 -5.45 -6.73
CA THR A 35 14.42 -5.93 -8.10
C THR A 35 14.87 -4.77 -8.99
N LEU A 36 14.31 -3.57 -8.85
CA LEU A 36 14.76 -2.39 -9.60
C LEU A 36 16.17 -1.93 -9.23
N GLU A 37 16.52 -2.04 -7.94
CA GLU A 37 17.84 -1.71 -7.41
C GLU A 37 18.88 -2.74 -7.87
N GLU A 38 18.54 -4.03 -7.83
CA GLU A 38 19.36 -5.14 -8.32
C GLU A 38 19.48 -5.13 -9.86
N ALA A 39 18.43 -4.71 -10.57
CA ALA A 39 18.43 -4.53 -12.02
C ALA A 39 18.99 -3.16 -12.46
N GLY A 40 19.48 -2.35 -11.52
CA GLY A 40 19.80 -0.92 -11.71
C GLY A 40 20.81 -0.59 -12.80
N GLU A 41 21.62 -1.55 -13.26
CA GLU A 41 22.56 -1.37 -14.38
C GLU A 41 22.05 -1.98 -15.71
N HIS A 42 20.95 -2.74 -15.66
CA HIS A 42 20.35 -3.41 -16.82
C HIS A 42 19.01 -2.79 -17.25
N ALA A 43 18.35 -2.02 -16.39
CA ALA A 43 17.10 -1.33 -16.68
C ALA A 43 17.36 0.09 -17.19
N THR A 44 16.64 0.50 -18.24
CA THR A 44 16.73 1.88 -18.77
C THR A 44 16.07 2.88 -17.81
N ASP A 45 16.48 4.15 -17.85
CA ASP A 45 15.90 5.21 -17.02
C ASP A 45 14.37 5.33 -17.17
N ASP A 46 13.84 5.14 -18.38
CA ASP A 46 12.40 5.11 -18.67
C ASP A 46 11.69 3.94 -17.96
N GLU A 47 12.27 2.73 -17.98
CA GLU A 47 11.71 1.57 -17.28
C GLU A 47 11.76 1.76 -15.76
N ARG A 48 12.86 2.32 -15.24
CA ARG A 48 12.97 2.64 -13.81
C ARG A 48 11.93 3.66 -13.39
N ALA A 49 11.74 4.73 -14.16
CA ALA A 49 10.74 5.74 -13.90
C ALA A 49 9.30 5.18 -13.96
N ALA A 50 9.01 4.32 -14.94
CA ALA A 50 7.70 3.67 -15.05
C ALA A 50 7.38 2.77 -13.85
N ILE A 51 8.37 2.01 -13.36
CA ILE A 51 8.19 1.13 -12.21
C ILE A 51 8.09 1.94 -10.91
N GLU A 52 8.90 2.99 -10.72
CA GLU A 52 8.76 3.88 -9.56
C GLU A 52 7.41 4.62 -9.55
N ALA A 53 6.90 5.03 -10.71
CA ALA A 53 5.56 5.61 -10.82
C ALA A 53 4.46 4.60 -10.44
N ALA A 54 4.55 3.36 -10.92
CA ALA A 54 3.61 2.31 -10.56
C ALA A 54 3.64 1.97 -9.06
N ILE A 55 4.84 1.93 -8.46
CA ILE A 55 5.04 1.74 -7.02
C ILE A 55 4.37 2.87 -6.23
N THR A 56 4.61 4.11 -6.62
CA THR A 56 4.03 5.30 -5.97
C THR A 56 2.51 5.27 -6.06
N GLU A 57 1.94 4.86 -7.20
CA GLU A 57 0.49 4.72 -7.37
C GLU A 57 -0.09 3.64 -6.45
N VAL A 58 0.57 2.50 -6.30
CA VAL A 58 0.14 1.41 -5.40
C VAL A 58 0.21 1.85 -3.93
N GLU A 59 1.25 2.57 -3.53
CA GLU A 59 1.37 3.15 -2.19
C GLU A 59 0.28 4.20 -1.93
N GLU A 60 0.02 5.10 -2.89
CA GLU A 60 -1.03 6.11 -2.75
C GLU A 60 -2.42 5.48 -2.69
N ARG A 61 -2.73 4.46 -3.49
CA ARG A 61 -4.02 3.74 -3.45
C ARG A 61 -4.18 2.95 -2.17
N SER A 62 -3.16 2.22 -1.73
CA SER A 62 -3.17 1.50 -0.45
C SER A 62 -3.40 2.46 0.72
N ARG A 63 -2.80 3.65 0.66
CA ARG A 63 -3.00 4.70 1.65
C ARG A 63 -4.39 5.35 1.52
N ALA A 64 -4.92 5.52 0.31
CA ALA A 64 -6.24 6.15 0.07
C ALA A 64 -7.40 5.26 0.50
N MET A 65 -7.17 3.95 0.51
CA MET A 65 -8.10 2.97 1.05
C MET A 65 -8.25 3.07 2.58
N MET A 66 -7.31 3.72 3.28
CA MET A 66 -7.38 3.94 4.72
C MET A 66 -8.19 5.20 5.06
N PRO A 67 -9.02 5.15 6.13
CA PRO A 67 -9.64 6.35 6.70
C PRO A 67 -8.56 7.36 7.09
N LEU A 68 -8.82 8.68 6.92
CA LEU A 68 -7.85 9.73 7.23
C LEU A 68 -7.23 9.62 8.63
N ARG A 69 -8.02 9.14 9.60
CA ARG A 69 -7.60 8.87 10.99
C ARG A 69 -6.38 7.94 11.10
N TRP A 70 -6.19 7.04 10.14
CA TRP A 70 -5.18 5.99 10.17
C TRP A 70 -4.06 6.19 9.15
N ARG A 71 -4.17 7.18 8.27
CA ARG A 71 -3.10 7.46 7.30
C ARG A 71 -1.84 7.92 8.05
N PRO A 72 -0.67 7.30 7.82
CA PRO A 72 0.57 7.86 8.34
C PRO A 72 0.79 9.27 7.77
N PRO A 73 1.43 10.19 8.52
CA PRO A 73 1.73 11.53 8.02
C PRO A 73 2.55 11.41 6.72
N ARG A 74 2.27 12.29 5.74
CA ARG A 74 3.13 12.35 4.55
C ARG A 74 4.53 12.73 5.03
N PRO A 75 5.59 11.99 4.64
CA PRO A 75 6.94 12.48 4.86
C PRO A 75 7.08 13.84 4.14
N SER A 76 7.58 14.81 4.89
CA SER A 76 7.74 16.22 4.47
C SER A 76 8.76 16.36 3.36
#